data_AF-A0A534YKP6-F1
#
_entry.id   AF-A0A534YKP6-F1
#
_cell.length_a   1.000
_cell.length_b   1.000
_cell.length_c   1.000
_cell.angle_alpha   90.00
_cell.angle_beta   90.00
_cell.angle_gamma   90.00
#
_symmetry.space_group_name_H-M   'P 1'
#
loop_
_entity.id
_entity.type
_entity.pdbx_description
1 polymer ?
#
loop_
_entity_poly.entity_id
_entity_poly.type
_entity_poly.pdbx_seq_one_letter_code
_entity_poly.pdbx_strand_id
1 'polypeptide(L)'
;MASRFPKRALACACAVFGLFAGVLGTEVVFGERESSLRGAALLFSIELRDDAGALLANPLLVGEEGRKLHLDLDRPMGTHSEPLRMSLELDPRPVGPTDLCVGYRLSVDDDEPRSGRVGLSPGQPRSVRLDGPGEPLRMRLVVARAGSPEFSRILRARRARLG
;
A
#
# COMPACT_ATOMS: atom_id res chain seq x y z
N MET A 1 -13.93 -83.08 -26.08
CA MET A 1 -15.03 -82.52 -26.90
C MET A 1 -15.29 -81.08 -26.46
N ALA A 2 -15.32 -80.15 -27.41
CA ALA A 2 -15.87 -78.76 -27.39
C ALA A 2 -15.62 -77.91 -26.13
N SER A 3 -14.64 -77.00 -26.13
CA SER A 3 -14.70 -75.61 -26.61
C SER A 3 -15.70 -74.71 -25.87
N ARG A 4 -15.18 -73.63 -25.27
CA ARG A 4 -15.71 -72.25 -25.30
C ARG A 4 -14.78 -71.32 -24.49
N PHE A 5 -13.80 -70.76 -25.18
CA PHE A 5 -13.43 -69.33 -24.99
C PHE A 5 -14.52 -68.50 -25.69
N PRO A 6 -14.74 -67.20 -25.41
CA PRO A 6 -13.74 -66.21 -25.00
C PRO A 6 -14.31 -65.19 -23.97
N LYS A 7 -13.72 -64.08 -23.53
CA LYS A 7 -13.05 -62.99 -24.23
C LYS A 7 -12.51 -62.04 -23.14
N ARG A 8 -11.23 -61.67 -23.27
CA ARG A 8 -10.67 -60.33 -22.99
C ARG A 8 -10.58 -59.92 -21.53
N ALA A 9 -9.51 -59.33 -21.04
CA ALA A 9 -8.17 -59.03 -21.57
C ALA A 9 -7.42 -58.66 -20.28
N LEU A 10 -6.30 -59.33 -20.00
CA LEU A 10 -4.97 -58.81 -20.35
C LEU A 10 -4.71 -57.47 -19.64
N ALA A 11 -3.69 -57.29 -18.83
CA ALA A 11 -2.70 -58.19 -18.29
C ALA A 11 -1.88 -57.35 -17.32
N CYS A 12 -1.34 -58.09 -16.33
CA CYS A 12 0.03 -58.02 -15.89
C CYS A 12 0.57 -56.70 -15.34
N ALA A 13 0.92 -56.68 -14.04
CA ALA A 13 2.19 -57.22 -13.49
C ALA A 13 3.33 -56.24 -13.77
N CYS A 14 4.24 -55.91 -12.87
CA CYS A 14 4.68 -56.43 -11.57
C CYS A 14 4.97 -55.18 -10.70
N ALA A 15 4.83 -55.16 -9.36
CA ALA A 15 5.73 -55.80 -8.39
C ALA A 15 7.21 -55.39 -8.66
N VAL A 16 8.08 -54.90 -7.78
CA VAL A 16 8.21 -54.65 -6.32
C VAL A 16 9.49 -53.77 -6.18
N PHE A 17 9.75 -53.22 -4.98
CA PHE A 17 11.04 -52.68 -4.46
C PHE A 17 11.36 -51.22 -4.82
N GLY A 18 11.83 -50.37 -3.91
CA GLY A 18 12.26 -50.50 -2.51
C GLY A 18 12.31 -49.09 -1.89
N LEU A 19 11.88 -48.90 -0.65
CA LEU A 19 12.75 -48.82 0.54
C LEU A 19 14.09 -48.11 0.26
N PHE A 20 14.26 -46.86 0.72
CA PHE A 20 15.37 -46.42 1.59
C PHE A 20 15.27 -44.92 1.91
N ALA A 21 15.69 -44.60 3.15
CA ALA A 21 16.10 -43.29 3.67
C ALA A 21 15.01 -42.30 4.11
N GLY A 22 14.66 -42.39 5.40
CA GLY A 22 14.29 -41.23 6.18
C GLY A 22 15.49 -40.31 6.38
N VAL A 23 15.35 -39.07 5.93
CA VAL A 23 15.94 -37.88 6.56
C VAL A 23 14.78 -36.90 6.71
N LEU A 24 14.24 -36.82 7.93
CA LEU A 24 13.38 -35.73 8.36
C LEU A 24 14.19 -34.44 8.28
N GLY A 25 13.97 -33.68 7.21
CA GLY A 25 14.70 -32.44 6.96
C GLY A 25 14.27 -31.80 5.66
N THR A 26 12.97 -31.79 5.37
CA THR A 26 12.42 -31.10 4.19
C THR A 26 11.36 -30.10 4.63
N GLU A 27 11.72 -28.83 4.45
CA GLU A 27 10.86 -27.87 3.77
C GLU A 27 9.55 -27.51 4.49
N VAL A 28 9.65 -26.58 5.45
CA VAL A 28 8.73 -25.44 5.39
C VAL A 28 9.52 -24.28 4.81
N VAL A 29 9.68 -24.36 3.48
CA VAL A 29 9.85 -23.18 2.64
C VAL A 29 8.68 -22.27 2.99
N PHE A 30 8.95 -21.23 3.79
CA PHE A 30 8.02 -20.11 3.91
C PHE A 30 7.78 -19.63 2.48
N GLY A 31 6.56 -19.88 2.00
CA GLY A 31 6.19 -19.73 0.61
C GLY A 31 6.53 -18.34 0.07
N GLU A 32 7.65 -18.24 -0.63
CA GLU A 32 7.76 -17.34 -1.77
C GLU A 32 6.79 -17.83 -2.84
N ARG A 33 5.60 -17.22 -2.87
CA ARG A 33 4.89 -16.77 -4.08
C ARG A 33 3.40 -16.68 -3.81
N GLU A 34 2.97 -15.53 -3.29
CA GLU A 34 1.60 -15.08 -3.53
C GLU A 34 1.51 -13.54 -3.55
N SER A 35 2.13 -12.89 -4.54
CA SER A 35 1.82 -11.48 -4.81
C SER A 35 2.18 -11.02 -6.23
N SER A 36 1.84 -11.79 -7.26
CA SER A 36 1.88 -11.25 -8.64
C SER A 36 0.67 -10.35 -8.97
N LEU A 37 -0.27 -10.15 -8.02
CA LEU A 37 -1.49 -9.36 -8.24
C LEU A 37 -1.80 -8.33 -7.13
N ARG A 38 -0.98 -8.22 -6.07
CA ARG A 38 -1.14 -7.19 -5.02
C ARG A 38 0.05 -6.26 -5.03
N GLY A 39 -0.19 -4.95 -5.22
CA GLY A 39 0.84 -3.92 -5.10
C GLY A 39 1.40 -3.86 -3.68
N ALA A 40 2.61 -3.33 -3.50
CA ALA A 40 3.22 -3.22 -2.18
C ALA A 40 2.37 -2.32 -1.26
N ALA A 41 2.25 -2.70 0.02
CA ALA A 41 1.59 -1.85 1.01
C ALA A 41 2.43 -0.59 1.26
N LEU A 42 1.75 0.57 1.28
CA LEU A 42 2.34 1.89 1.43
C LEU A 42 1.84 2.58 2.69
N LEU A 43 2.72 3.34 3.33
CA LEU A 43 2.40 4.29 4.41
C LEU A 43 2.66 5.71 3.91
N PHE A 44 1.62 6.53 3.89
CA PHE A 44 1.69 7.96 3.58
C PHE A 44 1.57 8.76 4.87
N SER A 45 2.53 9.64 5.13
CA SER A 45 2.39 10.70 6.13
C SER A 45 2.23 12.02 5.40
N ILE A 46 1.08 12.65 5.59
CA ILE A 46 0.71 13.91 4.95
C ILE A 46 0.61 14.98 6.02
N GLU A 47 1.08 16.17 5.69
CA GLU A 47 0.96 17.39 6.49
C GLU A 47 0.42 18.49 5.59
N LEU A 48 -0.76 19.01 5.92
CA LEU A 48 -1.42 20.10 5.20
C LEU A 48 -1.34 21.37 6.03
N ARG A 49 -0.87 22.44 5.42
CA ARG A 49 -0.74 23.77 6.03
C ARG A 49 -1.38 24.84 5.14
N ASP A 50 -1.81 25.93 5.75
CA ASP A 50 -2.14 27.16 5.03
C ASP A 50 -0.87 27.91 4.56
N ASP A 51 -1.03 29.04 3.86
CA ASP A 51 0.09 29.86 3.37
C ASP A 51 0.88 30.53 4.51
N ALA A 52 0.22 30.81 5.65
CA ALA A 52 0.85 31.32 6.87
C ALA A 52 1.70 30.26 7.60
N GLY A 53 1.54 28.98 7.24
CA GLY A 53 2.23 27.85 7.82
C GLY A 53 1.53 27.23 9.02
N ALA A 54 0.29 27.59 9.33
CA ALA A 54 -0.50 26.91 10.36
C ALA A 54 -0.84 25.48 9.91
N LEU A 55 -0.82 24.53 10.86
CA LEU A 55 -1.13 23.13 10.59
C LEU A 55 -2.65 22.93 10.55
N LEU A 56 -3.18 22.54 9.39
CA LEU A 56 -4.60 22.28 9.19
C LEU A 56 -4.92 20.80 9.41
N ALA A 57 -4.14 19.90 8.80
CA ALA A 57 -4.35 18.47 8.91
C ALA A 57 -3.02 17.71 8.87
N ASN A 58 -3.01 16.53 9.51
CA ASN A 58 -1.79 15.73 9.59
C ASN A 58 -2.09 14.22 9.54
N PRO A 59 -2.79 13.70 8.51
CA PRO A 59 -3.21 12.31 8.48
C PRO A 59 -2.05 11.34 8.18
N LEU A 60 -2.23 10.12 8.65
CA LEU A 60 -1.38 8.97 8.35
C LEU A 60 -2.26 7.92 7.66
N LEU A 61 -1.95 7.59 6.40
CA LEU A 61 -2.77 6.71 5.58
C LEU A 61 -2.01 5.46 5.17
N VAL A 62 -2.71 4.34 5.12
CA VAL A 62 -2.19 3.07 4.60
C VAL A 62 -2.91 2.78 3.29
N GLY A 63 -2.15 2.49 2.23
CA GLY A 63 -2.67 2.16 0.91
C GLY A 63 -1.85 1.07 0.24
N GLU A 64 -2.08 0.86 -1.05
CA GLU A 64 -1.34 -0.12 -1.86
C GLU A 64 -0.89 0.53 -3.18
N GLU A 65 0.26 0.13 -3.69
CA GLU A 65 0.72 0.56 -5.01
C GLU A 65 -0.30 0.21 -6.10
N GLY A 66 -0.54 1.15 -7.01
CA GLY A 66 -1.44 0.99 -8.13
C GLY A 66 -2.94 1.08 -7.77
N ARG A 67 -3.28 1.25 -6.49
CA ARG A 67 -4.66 1.43 -6.03
C ARG A 67 -4.88 2.82 -5.45
N LYS A 68 -5.96 3.46 -5.89
CA LYS A 68 -6.41 4.71 -5.31
C LYS A 68 -6.82 4.51 -3.86
N LEU A 69 -6.51 5.49 -3.02
CA LEU A 69 -7.04 5.60 -1.67
C LEU A 69 -7.72 6.95 -1.48
N HIS A 70 -8.76 6.96 -0.66
CA HIS A 70 -9.57 8.14 -0.37
C HIS A 70 -9.69 8.33 1.13
N LEU A 71 -9.64 9.59 1.56
CA LEU A 71 -9.80 10.02 2.95
C LEU A 71 -10.82 11.16 2.98
N ASP A 72 -11.86 11.00 3.78
CA ASP A 72 -12.74 12.09 4.22
C ASP A 72 -12.48 12.38 5.70
N LEU A 73 -12.21 13.65 6.01
CA LEU A 73 -12.12 14.17 7.37
C LEU A 73 -13.28 15.14 7.58
N ASP A 74 -14.31 14.68 8.27
CA ASP A 74 -15.51 15.48 8.59
C ASP A 74 -15.74 15.59 10.11
N ARG A 75 -14.85 14.98 10.91
CA ARG A 75 -14.98 14.91 12.38
C ARG A 75 -13.84 15.67 13.07
N PRO A 76 -14.13 16.41 14.15
CA PRO A 76 -13.09 17.10 14.92
C PRO A 76 -12.07 16.09 15.44
N MET A 77 -10.83 16.21 14.98
CA MET A 77 -9.70 15.44 15.48
C MET A 77 -9.12 16.16 16.71
N GLY A 78 -9.69 15.91 17.89
CA GLY A 78 -9.16 16.41 19.17
C GLY A 78 -9.86 17.67 19.71
N THR A 79 -9.38 18.16 20.85
CA THR A 79 -10.10 19.07 21.74
C THR A 79 -10.20 20.51 21.24
N HIS A 80 -9.40 20.93 20.26
CA HIS A 80 -9.35 22.32 19.77
C HIS A 80 -9.30 22.37 18.24
N SER A 81 -9.80 23.49 17.70
CA SER A 81 -10.08 23.84 16.29
C SER A 81 -11.46 23.41 15.78
N GLU A 82 -12.08 24.31 15.01
CA GLU A 82 -13.25 24.00 14.20
C GLU A 82 -12.97 22.77 13.31
N PRO A 83 -13.96 21.90 13.07
CA PRO A 83 -13.77 20.72 12.25
C PRO A 83 -13.48 21.12 10.80
N LEU A 84 -12.22 20.97 10.37
CA LEU A 84 -11.81 21.05 8.97
C LEU A 84 -12.55 19.97 8.17
N ARG A 85 -13.30 20.37 7.14
CA ARG A 85 -13.87 19.42 6.17
C ARG A 85 -12.86 19.20 5.06
N MET A 86 -12.36 17.98 4.90
CA MET A 86 -11.32 17.70 3.91
C MET A 86 -11.58 16.38 3.21
N SER A 87 -11.52 16.37 1.87
CA SER A 87 -11.47 15.13 1.08
C SER A 87 -10.12 15.05 0.35
N LEU A 88 -9.45 13.90 0.45
CA LEU A 88 -8.17 13.64 -0.18
C LEU A 88 -8.17 12.28 -0.89
N GLU A 89 -8.05 12.31 -2.22
CA GLU A 89 -7.75 11.13 -3.04
C GLU A 89 -6.25 11.11 -3.38
N LEU A 90 -5.63 9.93 -3.27
CA LEU A 90 -4.28 9.66 -3.75
C LEU A 90 -4.32 8.49 -4.74
N ASP A 91 -3.64 8.63 -5.88
CA ASP A 91 -3.45 7.59 -6.90
C ASP A 91 -1.96 7.28 -7.07
N PRO A 92 -1.38 6.38 -6.26
CA PRO A 92 0.04 6.02 -6.33
C PRO A 92 0.32 5.07 -7.49
N ARG A 93 1.15 5.51 -8.44
CA ARG A 93 1.64 4.71 -9.57
C ARG A 93 3.14 4.46 -9.44
N PRO A 94 3.62 3.21 -9.56
CA PRO A 94 5.06 2.94 -9.60
C PRO A 94 5.71 3.61 -10.81
N VAL A 95 6.87 4.23 -10.60
CA VAL A 95 7.74 4.75 -11.65
C VAL A 95 9.13 4.18 -11.42
N GLY A 96 9.44 3.13 -12.18
CA GLY A 96 10.65 2.35 -11.95
C GLY A 96 10.58 1.48 -10.69
N PRO A 97 11.72 1.01 -10.17
CA PRO A 97 11.77 0.01 -9.10
C PRO A 97 11.47 0.58 -7.71
N THR A 98 11.72 1.87 -7.49
CA THR A 98 11.66 2.47 -6.15
C THR A 98 10.69 3.63 -6.04
N ASP A 99 10.60 4.47 -7.07
CA ASP A 99 9.88 5.73 -6.99
C ASP A 99 8.39 5.56 -7.32
N LEU A 100 7.61 6.53 -6.86
CA LEU A 100 6.17 6.62 -7.07
C LEU A 100 5.82 7.96 -7.70
N CYS A 101 4.96 7.95 -8.71
CA CYS A 101 4.22 9.14 -9.13
C CYS A 101 2.84 9.07 -8.48
N VAL A 102 2.55 10.01 -7.59
CA VAL A 102 1.28 10.06 -6.86
C VAL A 102 0.43 11.16 -7.45
N GLY A 103 -0.67 10.78 -8.09
CA GLY A 103 -1.75 11.71 -8.39
C GLY A 103 -2.47 12.09 -7.10
N TYR A 104 -2.90 13.34 -6.98
CA TYR A 104 -3.69 13.79 -5.84
C TYR A 104 -4.88 14.63 -6.29
N ARG A 105 -5.95 14.60 -5.48
CA ARG A 105 -7.10 15.50 -5.54
C ARG A 105 -7.48 15.86 -4.11
N LEU A 106 -7.44 17.14 -3.75
CA LEU A 106 -7.70 17.65 -2.40
C LEU A 106 -8.81 18.71 -2.45
N SER A 107 -9.82 18.58 -1.61
CA SER A 107 -10.80 19.64 -1.32
C SER A 107 -10.80 19.96 0.17
N VAL A 108 -11.03 21.23 0.52
CA VAL A 108 -11.09 21.74 1.89
C VAL A 108 -12.30 22.67 1.99
N ASP A 109 -13.12 22.53 3.03
CA ASP A 109 -14.24 23.41 3.37
C ASP A 109 -15.16 23.78 2.18
N ASP A 110 -15.49 22.76 1.38
CA ASP A 110 -16.35 22.85 0.19
C ASP A 110 -15.75 23.67 -1.00
N ASP A 111 -14.45 24.02 -0.94
CA ASP A 111 -13.70 24.58 -2.08
C ASP A 111 -13.65 23.62 -3.28
N GLU A 112 -13.47 24.18 -4.48
CA GLU A 112 -13.19 23.36 -5.66
C GLU A 112 -11.91 22.51 -5.48
N PRO A 113 -11.92 21.23 -5.90
CA PRO A 113 -10.79 20.35 -5.67
C PRO A 113 -9.52 20.77 -6.42
N ARG A 114 -8.41 20.86 -5.69
CA ARG A 114 -7.05 21.09 -6.20
C ARG A 114 -6.43 19.75 -6.60
N SER A 115 -5.93 19.63 -7.83
CA SER A 115 -5.42 18.36 -8.37
C SER A 115 -4.03 18.49 -8.97
N GLY A 116 -3.24 17.42 -8.90
CA GLY A 116 -1.91 17.41 -9.50
C GLY A 116 -1.21 16.07 -9.36
N ARG A 117 0.10 16.06 -9.61
CA ARG A 117 0.97 14.88 -9.48
C ARG A 117 2.26 15.25 -8.79
N VAL A 118 2.80 14.32 -8.01
CA VAL A 118 4.09 14.48 -7.34
C VAL A 118 4.92 13.20 -7.43
N GLY A 119 6.20 13.34 -7.80
CA GLY A 119 7.17 12.25 -7.74
C GLY A 119 7.69 12.10 -6.31
N LEU A 120 7.64 10.90 -5.76
CA LEU A 120 8.08 10.57 -4.41
C LEU A 120 9.11 9.44 -4.45
N SER A 121 10.27 9.71 -3.86
CA SER A 121 11.22 8.67 -3.47
C SER A 121 10.93 8.25 -2.02
N PRO A 122 10.95 6.95 -1.69
CA PRO A 122 10.64 6.47 -0.35
C PRO A 122 11.45 7.17 0.74
N GLY A 123 10.77 7.60 1.80
CA GLY A 123 11.35 8.28 2.95
C GLY A 123 11.81 9.71 2.72
N GLN A 124 11.75 10.22 1.48
CA GLN A 124 12.11 11.61 1.16
C GLN A 124 10.85 12.49 1.12
N PRO A 125 10.73 13.47 2.03
CA PRO A 125 9.59 14.37 2.02
C PRO A 125 9.59 15.29 0.79
N ARG A 126 8.43 15.48 0.18
CA ARG A 126 8.21 16.48 -0.87
C ARG A 126 7.11 17.44 -0.45
N SER A 127 7.31 18.72 -0.73
CA SER A 127 6.31 19.76 -0.51
C SER A 127 5.78 20.23 -1.85
N VAL A 128 4.46 20.36 -1.94
CA VAL A 128 3.74 20.83 -3.11
C VAL A 128 2.92 22.05 -2.68
N ARG A 129 3.02 23.14 -3.43
CA ARG A 129 2.11 24.27 -3.29
C ARG A 129 0.85 23.93 -4.09
N LEU A 130 -0.30 24.05 -3.44
CA LEU A 130 -1.60 23.73 -4.01
C LEU A 130 -2.27 25.06 -4.36
N ASP A 131 -1.96 25.55 -5.55
CA ASP A 131 -2.60 26.74 -6.09
C ASP A 131 -4.00 26.35 -6.64
N GLY A 132 -4.96 27.24 -6.52
CA GLY A 132 -6.36 27.00 -6.89
C GLY A 132 -7.28 28.06 -6.29
N PRO A 133 -8.61 27.91 -6.44
CA PRO A 133 -9.56 28.78 -5.76
C PRO A 133 -9.43 28.64 -4.23
N GLY A 134 -9.77 29.70 -3.50
CA GLY A 134 -9.59 29.78 -2.05
C GLY A 134 -8.15 30.16 -1.64
N GLU A 135 -7.85 29.97 -0.35
CA GLU A 135 -6.53 30.29 0.20
C GLU A 135 -5.45 29.29 -0.28
N PRO A 136 -4.22 29.74 -0.56
CA PRO A 136 -3.14 28.84 -0.96
C PRO A 136 -2.82 27.85 0.16
N LEU A 137 -2.62 26.58 -0.24
CA LEU A 137 -2.25 25.52 0.70
C LEU A 137 -0.87 24.95 0.38
N ARG A 138 -0.25 24.37 1.39
CA ARG A 138 0.99 23.60 1.24
C ARG A 138 0.78 22.18 1.75
N MET A 139 0.97 21.22 0.87
CA MET A 139 0.92 19.80 1.22
C MET A 139 2.33 19.21 1.21
N ARG A 140 2.75 18.66 2.36
CA ARG A 140 3.99 17.89 2.48
C ARG A 140 3.64 16.41 2.58
N LEU A 141 4.23 15.60 1.71
CA LEU A 141 4.03 14.16 1.65
C LEU A 141 5.35 13.41 1.83
N VAL A 142 5.31 12.30 2.54
CA VAL A 142 6.35 11.28 2.54
C VAL A 142 5.71 9.91 2.50
N VAL A 143 6.31 8.99 1.75
CA VAL A 143 5.82 7.63 1.56
C VAL A 143 6.88 6.61 1.97
N ALA A 144 6.47 5.46 2.49
CA ALA A 144 7.34 4.31 2.68
C ALA A 144 6.58 3.02 2.34
N ARG A 145 7.31 1.99 1.90
CA ARG A 145 6.78 0.64 1.76
C ARG A 145 6.78 -0.06 3.11
N ALA A 146 5.76 -0.89 3.36
CA ALA A 146 5.73 -1.74 4.54
C ALA A 146 7.01 -2.59 4.64
N GLY A 147 7.54 -2.72 5.85
CA GLY A 147 8.79 -3.45 6.11
C GLY A 147 10.08 -2.68 5.80
N SER A 148 10.01 -1.47 5.23
CA SER A 148 11.22 -0.68 4.95
C SER A 148 11.74 0.08 6.20
N PRO A 149 13.04 0.45 6.25
CA PRO A 149 13.57 1.32 7.31
C PRO A 149 12.85 2.67 7.42
N GLU A 150 12.42 3.23 6.29
CA GLU A 150 11.69 4.50 6.18
C GLU A 150 10.33 4.40 6.87
N PHE A 151 9.64 3.27 6.72
CA PHE A 151 8.36 3.01 7.38
C PHE A 151 8.49 3.15 8.90
N SER A 152 9.47 2.45 9.46
CA SER A 152 9.76 2.51 10.90
C SER A 152 10.20 3.91 11.35
N ARG A 153 10.89 4.67 10.48
CA ARG A 153 11.31 6.05 10.75
C ARG A 153 10.11 6.99 10.82
N ILE A 154 9.17 6.89 9.88
CA ILE A 154 7.95 7.70 9.83
C ILE A 154 7.09 7.43 11.07
N LEU A 155 6.87 6.17 11.44
CA LEU A 155 6.06 5.84 12.62
C LEU A 155 6.68 6.34 13.92
N ARG A 156 8.01 6.23 14.09
CA ARG A 156 8.71 6.78 15.26
C ARG A 156 8.60 8.29 15.33
N ALA A 157 8.79 8.99 14.21
CA ALA A 157 8.65 10.44 14.13
C ALA A 157 7.22 10.89 14.47
N ARG A 158 6.20 10.12 14.06
CA ARG A 158 4.81 10.37 14.43
C ARG A 158 4.55 10.23 15.91
N ARG A 159 5.02 9.14 16.52
CA ARG A 159 4.86 8.90 17.95
C ARG A 159 5.50 9.99 18.80
N ALA A 160 6.68 10.47 18.40
CA ALA A 160 7.40 11.54 19.10
C ALA A 160 6.70 12.92 19.06
N ARG A 161 5.68 13.12 18.21
CA ARG A 161 4.89 14.36 18.15
C ARG A 161 3.59 14.28 18.95
N LEU A 162 3.23 13.08 19.42
CA LEU A 162 2.00 12.81 20.18
C LEU A 162 2.24 12.65 21.68
N GLY A 163 3.50 12.54 22.11
CA GLY A 163 3.92 12.55 23.51
C GLY A 163 4.69 13.83 23.80
#